data_AF-A0A835JIG9-F1
#
_entry.id   AF-A0A835JIG9-F1
#
_cell.length_a   1.000
_cell.length_b   1.000
_cell.length_c   1.000
_cell.angle_alpha   90.00
_cell.angle_beta   90.00
_cell.angle_gamma   90.00
#
_symmetry.space_group_name_H-M   'P 1'
#
loop_
_entity.id
_entity.type
_entity.pdbx_description
1 polymer ?
#
loop_
_entity_poly.entity_id
_entity_poly.type
_entity_poly.pdbx_seq_one_letter_code
_entity_poly.pdbx_strand_id
1 'polypeptide(L)'
;MYKGKAYVFCPLQPHRGGDENFHGVCVSTRNAAASSPILRYRAFHDCHRHGGIGQQGKRPSLAGDRRDAQPASGFALRAEQIWKTTKQNKDLDLPAMEVMAATIRCAQIAKETLSRLNSDKTWLALRKDVQARPAPKFRKSITSILENTLSQYDMEAIHFKESIRDDKRKELETEALQVLYPAYAAMLRHLCSRALKFFKTKLIKKVKRATRVGFEASIDSTVQYAMDKFEKESRDVSVSKEWFASAARENLFSEIETTKYKAKTKFYEVISFH
;
A
#
# COMPACT_ATOMS: atom_id res chain seq x y z
N MET A 1 -11.35 46.66 -23.97
CA MET A 1 -12.74 46.16 -24.09
C MET A 1 -12.84 45.28 -25.34
N TYR A 2 -12.76 43.97 -25.19
CA TYR A 2 -13.15 43.00 -26.21
C TYR A 2 -14.31 42.20 -25.64
N LYS A 3 -15.52 42.34 -26.21
CA LYS A 3 -16.70 41.55 -25.84
C LYS A 3 -16.66 40.23 -26.63
N GLY A 4 -16.11 39.16 -26.04
CA GLY A 4 -16.21 37.82 -26.60
C GLY A 4 -17.55 37.18 -26.22
N LYS A 5 -18.37 36.81 -27.22
CA LYS A 5 -19.53 35.92 -27.01
C LYS A 5 -19.01 34.50 -26.80
N ALA A 6 -19.33 33.87 -25.68
CA ALA A 6 -19.07 32.44 -25.49
C ALA A 6 -20.21 31.63 -26.12
N TYR A 7 -19.89 30.79 -27.10
CA TYR A 7 -20.80 29.81 -27.67
C TYR A 7 -20.60 28.48 -26.96
N VAL A 8 -21.65 27.91 -26.39
CA VAL A 8 -21.64 26.54 -25.87
C VAL A 8 -22.25 25.65 -26.95
N PHE A 9 -21.40 24.85 -27.61
CA PHE A 9 -21.87 23.78 -28.50
C PHE A 9 -22.23 22.57 -27.65
N CYS A 10 -23.48 22.13 -27.73
CA CYS A 10 -23.93 20.88 -27.10
C CYS A 10 -23.83 19.75 -28.14
N PRO A 11 -23.00 18.71 -27.95
CA PRO A 11 -23.00 17.58 -28.86
C PRO A 11 -24.20 16.69 -28.53
N LEU A 12 -25.24 16.74 -29.35
CA LEU A 12 -26.30 15.73 -29.34
C LEU A 12 -25.78 14.51 -30.08
N GLN A 13 -25.77 13.34 -29.43
CA GLN A 13 -25.58 12.07 -30.13
C GLN A 13 -26.79 11.80 -31.04
N PRO A 14 -26.59 11.25 -32.25
CA PRO A 14 -27.66 11.09 -33.21
C PRO A 14 -28.54 9.89 -32.85
N HIS A 15 -29.85 10.14 -32.70
CA HIS A 15 -30.85 9.08 -32.78
C HIS A 15 -31.05 8.69 -34.25
N ARG A 16 -31.07 7.38 -34.49
CA ARG A 16 -31.32 6.76 -35.80
C ARG A 16 -32.72 7.15 -36.31
N GLY A 17 -32.75 7.84 -37.46
CA GLY A 17 -33.89 7.86 -38.38
C GLY A 17 -34.54 9.24 -38.60
N GLY A 18 -34.37 9.76 -39.81
CA GLY A 18 -35.29 10.74 -40.43
C GLY A 18 -34.81 12.18 -40.40
N ASP A 19 -34.60 12.72 -41.60
CA ASP A 19 -34.18 14.10 -41.90
C ASP A 19 -35.12 15.16 -41.30
N GLU A 20 -34.55 16.16 -40.61
CA GLU A 20 -34.87 17.59 -40.78
C GLU A 20 -33.98 18.45 -39.85
N ASN A 21 -33.29 19.41 -40.45
CA ASN A 21 -32.38 20.36 -39.80
C ASN A 21 -33.14 21.36 -38.90
N PHE A 22 -33.05 21.22 -37.58
CA PHE A 22 -33.36 22.32 -36.65
C PHE A 22 -32.13 22.72 -35.84
N HIS A 23 -31.47 23.80 -36.26
CA HIS A 23 -30.40 24.45 -35.50
C HIS A 23 -31.03 25.44 -34.51
N GLY A 24 -31.24 25.02 -33.27
CA GLY A 24 -31.64 25.93 -32.18
C GLY A 24 -30.41 26.57 -31.52
N VAL A 25 -30.13 27.85 -31.82
CA VAL A 25 -29.11 28.64 -31.11
C VAL A 25 -29.77 29.36 -29.93
N CYS A 26 -29.48 28.96 -28.70
CA CYS A 26 -29.86 29.74 -27.52
C CYS A 26 -28.81 30.84 -27.24
N VAL A 27 -29.20 32.10 -27.39
CA VAL A 27 -28.37 33.26 -27.00
C VAL A 27 -28.72 33.65 -25.57
N SER A 28 -27.77 33.51 -24.64
CA SER A 28 -27.92 34.02 -23.27
C SER A 28 -27.23 35.38 -23.14
N THR A 29 -27.99 36.44 -22.86
CA THR A 29 -27.49 37.76 -22.50
C THR A 29 -27.57 37.97 -21.00
N ARG A 30 -26.58 37.49 -20.23
CA ARG A 30 -26.33 37.97 -18.86
C ARG A 30 -24.85 37.80 -18.48
N ASN A 31 -24.28 38.88 -17.97
CA ASN A 31 -22.88 39.03 -17.58
C ASN A 31 -22.44 38.02 -16.52
N ALA A 32 -21.17 37.63 -16.60
CA ALA A 32 -20.51 36.73 -15.67
C ALA A 32 -20.42 37.32 -14.25
N ALA A 33 -20.98 36.59 -13.28
CA ALA A 33 -20.46 36.41 -11.92
C ALA A 33 -21.44 35.53 -11.11
N ALA A 34 -21.29 34.21 -11.15
CA ALA A 34 -21.89 33.30 -10.17
C ALA A 34 -21.18 31.93 -10.20
N SER A 35 -20.14 31.78 -9.38
CA SER A 35 -19.49 30.51 -9.10
C SER A 35 -20.32 29.74 -8.06
N SER A 36 -21.37 29.04 -8.50
CA SER A 36 -22.06 28.08 -7.63
C SER A 36 -22.77 26.98 -8.46
N PRO A 37 -22.54 25.68 -8.20
CA PRO A 37 -23.14 24.56 -8.96
C PRO A 37 -24.68 24.51 -8.90
N ILE A 38 -25.28 25.15 -7.91
CA ILE A 38 -26.73 25.11 -7.63
C ILE A 38 -27.55 25.92 -8.65
N LEU A 39 -26.97 26.97 -9.26
CA LEU A 39 -27.68 27.80 -10.24
C LEU A 39 -27.74 27.17 -11.65
N ARG A 40 -26.86 26.21 -11.97
CA ARG A 40 -26.96 25.42 -13.22
C ARG A 40 -28.15 24.46 -13.20
N TYR A 41 -28.53 23.94 -12.03
CA TYR A 41 -29.67 23.04 -11.88
C TYR A 41 -31.02 23.77 -12.02
N ARG A 42 -31.10 25.04 -11.58
CA ARG A 42 -32.33 25.84 -11.69
C ARG A 42 -32.71 26.19 -13.13
N ALA A 43 -31.74 26.48 -13.99
CA ALA A 43 -31.98 26.78 -15.41
C ALA A 43 -32.48 25.57 -16.21
N PHE A 44 -32.10 24.34 -15.83
CA PHE A 44 -32.58 23.12 -16.48
C PHE A 44 -34.03 22.78 -16.09
N HIS A 45 -34.46 23.17 -14.90
CA HIS A 45 -35.80 22.88 -14.38
C HIS A 45 -36.89 23.84 -14.90
N ASP A 46 -36.52 25.08 -15.26
CA ASP A 46 -37.46 26.10 -15.77
C ASP A 46 -37.79 25.94 -17.27
N CYS A 47 -36.94 25.25 -18.04
CA CYS A 47 -37.15 25.04 -19.48
C CYS A 47 -38.27 24.02 -19.78
N HIS A 48 -38.61 23.13 -18.84
CA HIS A 48 -39.69 22.16 -19.02
C HIS A 48 -41.10 22.71 -18.70
N ARG A 49 -41.21 23.96 -18.24
CA ARG A 49 -42.49 24.52 -17.75
C ARG A 49 -43.26 25.35 -18.79
N HIS A 50 -42.65 25.73 -19.92
CA HIS A 50 -43.25 26.65 -20.89
C HIS A 50 -43.44 26.03 -22.30
N GLY A 51 -43.92 24.79 -22.36
CA GLY A 51 -44.35 24.16 -23.62
C GLY A 51 -45.74 23.56 -23.47
N GLY A 52 -46.79 24.34 -23.74
CA GLY A 52 -48.16 23.82 -23.77
C GLY A 52 -49.23 24.91 -23.83
N ILE A 53 -49.47 25.46 -25.01
CA ILE A 53 -50.70 26.21 -25.30
C ILE A 53 -51.74 25.21 -25.81
N GLY A 54 -52.87 25.13 -25.10
CA GLY A 54 -54.19 24.76 -25.64
C GLY A 54 -54.50 23.26 -25.76
N GLN A 55 -55.37 22.75 -24.89
CA GLN A 55 -56.79 22.54 -25.22
C GLN A 55 -57.57 22.03 -23.99
N GLN A 56 -58.86 22.36 -24.00
CA GLN A 56 -59.82 22.32 -22.91
C GLN A 56 -60.19 20.91 -22.44
N GLY A 57 -60.50 20.80 -21.14
CA GLY A 57 -61.59 19.98 -20.63
C GLY A 57 -61.46 18.46 -20.72
N LYS A 58 -60.70 17.85 -19.80
CA LYS A 58 -60.96 16.48 -19.31
C LYS A 58 -60.37 16.33 -17.91
N ARG A 59 -61.16 15.76 -16.98
CA ARG A 59 -60.69 15.44 -15.62
C ARG A 59 -59.41 14.60 -15.72
N PRO A 60 -58.40 14.79 -14.85
CA PRO A 60 -57.21 13.95 -14.90
C PRO A 60 -57.63 12.52 -14.52
N SER A 61 -57.63 11.62 -15.49
CA SER A 61 -57.58 10.19 -15.19
C SER A 61 -56.20 9.91 -14.59
N LEU A 62 -56.14 9.06 -13.55
CA LEU A 62 -54.91 8.62 -12.86
C LEU A 62 -53.90 7.86 -13.76
N ALA A 63 -54.06 7.91 -15.08
CA ALA A 63 -53.39 7.09 -16.07
C ALA A 63 -52.56 7.89 -17.08
N GLY A 64 -52.29 9.18 -16.81
CA GLY A 64 -51.48 10.02 -17.70
C GLY A 64 -49.99 9.86 -17.40
N ASP A 65 -49.38 8.75 -17.85
CA ASP A 65 -48.00 8.64 -18.41
C ASP A 65 -47.50 7.17 -18.42
N ARG A 66 -48.37 6.18 -18.66
CA ARG A 66 -47.95 4.78 -18.80
C ARG A 66 -48.07 4.36 -20.27
N ARG A 67 -46.96 4.44 -21.02
CA ARG A 67 -46.88 3.94 -22.41
C ARG A 67 -46.92 2.40 -22.53
N ASP A 68 -46.92 1.69 -21.40
CA ASP A 68 -46.89 0.22 -21.31
C ASP A 68 -48.13 -0.38 -20.64
N ALA A 69 -49.32 0.15 -20.92
CA ALA A 69 -50.57 -0.45 -20.43
C ALA A 69 -50.74 -1.88 -21.01
N GLN A 70 -50.80 -2.89 -20.14
CA GLN A 70 -50.98 -4.29 -20.52
C GLN A 70 -52.39 -4.80 -20.14
N PRO A 71 -53.02 -5.65 -20.97
CA PRO A 71 -54.23 -6.36 -20.58
C PRO A 71 -53.97 -7.19 -19.30
N ALA A 72 -54.96 -7.26 -18.41
CA ALA A 72 -54.85 -8.04 -17.17
C ALA A 72 -54.50 -9.52 -17.42
N SER A 73 -54.98 -10.08 -18.55
CA SER A 73 -54.68 -11.45 -18.98
C SER A 73 -53.20 -11.71 -19.29
N GLY A 74 -52.45 -10.68 -19.70
CA GLY A 74 -51.01 -10.78 -19.99
C GLY A 74 -50.11 -10.47 -18.80
N PHE A 75 -50.67 -10.02 -17.68
CA PHE A 75 -49.91 -9.55 -16.53
C PHE A 75 -49.04 -10.66 -15.92
N ALA A 76 -49.58 -11.86 -15.71
CA ALA A 76 -48.84 -12.96 -15.10
C ALA A 76 -47.59 -13.35 -15.91
N LEU A 77 -47.74 -13.47 -17.24
CA LEU A 77 -46.64 -13.79 -18.15
C LEU A 77 -45.58 -12.68 -18.20
N ARG A 78 -46.01 -11.41 -18.22
CA ARG A 78 -45.09 -10.27 -18.18
C ARG A 78 -44.37 -10.16 -16.84
N ALA A 79 -45.07 -10.37 -15.73
CA ALA A 79 -44.47 -10.38 -14.39
C ALA A 79 -43.45 -11.51 -14.25
N GLU A 80 -43.73 -12.70 -14.80
CA GLU A 80 -42.78 -13.82 -14.84
C GLU A 80 -41.55 -13.48 -15.68
N GLN A 81 -41.73 -12.86 -16.86
CA GLN A 81 -40.62 -12.41 -17.70
C GLN A 81 -39.76 -11.36 -16.99
N ILE A 82 -40.38 -10.35 -16.38
CA ILE A 82 -39.68 -9.32 -15.59
C ILE A 82 -38.91 -9.99 -14.45
N TRP A 83 -39.55 -10.87 -13.69
CA TRP A 83 -38.91 -11.60 -12.59
C TRP A 83 -37.71 -12.42 -13.06
N LYS A 84 -37.85 -13.13 -14.19
CA LYS A 84 -36.76 -13.90 -14.80
C LYS A 84 -35.61 -13.00 -15.23
N THR A 85 -35.88 -11.88 -15.88
CA THR A 85 -34.87 -10.90 -16.28
C THR A 85 -34.17 -10.29 -15.07
N THR A 86 -34.91 -9.92 -14.02
CA THR A 86 -34.33 -9.39 -12.77
C THR A 86 -33.46 -10.43 -12.08
N LYS A 87 -33.91 -11.68 -11.99
CA LYS A 87 -33.17 -12.77 -11.34
C LYS A 87 -31.90 -13.17 -12.10
N GLN A 88 -31.89 -13.01 -13.43
CA GLN A 88 -30.75 -13.36 -14.29
C GLN A 88 -29.80 -12.17 -14.53
N ASN A 89 -30.13 -10.97 -14.03
CA ASN A 89 -29.32 -9.78 -14.23
C ASN A 89 -28.10 -9.81 -13.29
N LYS A 90 -26.92 -10.08 -13.85
CA LYS A 90 -25.64 -10.09 -13.13
C LYS A 90 -25.24 -8.71 -12.59
N ASP A 91 -25.78 -7.63 -13.16
CA ASP A 91 -25.49 -6.27 -12.69
C ASP A 91 -26.23 -5.94 -11.37
N LEU A 92 -27.15 -6.81 -10.93
CA LEU A 92 -27.85 -6.72 -9.64
C LEU A 92 -27.20 -7.60 -8.55
N ASP A 93 -25.95 -8.00 -8.72
CA ASP A 93 -25.19 -8.74 -7.70
C ASP A 93 -24.76 -7.80 -6.54
N LEU A 94 -25.75 -7.32 -5.78
CA LEU A 94 -25.58 -6.43 -4.62
C LEU A 94 -24.59 -6.98 -3.57
N PRO A 95 -24.58 -8.29 -3.24
CA PRO A 95 -23.56 -8.84 -2.34
C PRO A 95 -22.13 -8.70 -2.90
N ALA A 96 -21.95 -8.78 -4.22
CA ALA A 96 -20.64 -8.60 -4.85
C ALA A 96 -20.20 -7.13 -4.78
N MET A 97 -21.13 -6.19 -4.97
CA MET A 97 -20.88 -4.76 -4.80
C MET A 97 -20.50 -4.39 -3.36
N GLU A 98 -21.19 -4.95 -2.36
CA GLU A 98 -20.86 -4.73 -0.94
C GLU A 98 -19.47 -5.26 -0.59
N VAL A 99 -19.13 -6.48 -1.03
CA VAL A 99 -17.80 -7.07 -0.85
C VAL A 99 -16.73 -6.21 -1.53
N MET A 100 -16.99 -5.72 -2.75
CA MET A 100 -16.07 -4.84 -3.46
C MET A 100 -15.85 -3.52 -2.71
N ALA A 101 -16.92 -2.88 -2.26
CA ALA A 101 -16.85 -1.62 -1.52
C ALA A 101 -16.08 -1.79 -0.20
N ALA A 102 -16.35 -2.86 0.56
CA ALA A 102 -15.61 -3.20 1.78
C ALA A 102 -14.13 -3.46 1.49
N THR A 103 -13.81 -4.16 0.40
CA THR A 103 -12.43 -4.43 -0.02
C THR A 103 -11.67 -3.15 -0.34
N ILE A 104 -12.27 -2.25 -1.12
CA ILE A 104 -11.69 -0.94 -1.44
C ILE A 104 -11.46 -0.15 -0.16
N ARG A 105 -12.41 -0.17 0.77
CA ARG A 105 -12.30 0.58 2.02
C ARG A 105 -11.21 0.04 2.95
N CYS A 106 -11.13 -1.28 3.15
CA CYS A 106 -10.04 -1.89 3.91
C CYS A 106 -8.67 -1.60 3.28
N ALA A 107 -8.56 -1.61 1.95
CA ALA A 107 -7.32 -1.26 1.26
C ALA A 107 -6.92 0.21 1.48
N GLN A 108 -7.88 1.14 1.49
CA GLN A 108 -7.62 2.54 1.82
C GLN A 108 -7.13 2.71 3.26
N ILE A 109 -7.80 2.07 4.23
CA ILE A 109 -7.41 2.10 5.64
C ILE A 109 -5.98 1.55 5.82
N ALA A 110 -5.64 0.45 5.14
CA ALA A 110 -4.28 -0.10 5.15
C ALA A 110 -3.25 0.91 4.63
N LYS A 111 -3.52 1.56 3.49
CA LYS A 111 -2.63 2.57 2.89
C LYS A 111 -2.45 3.80 3.78
N GLU A 112 -3.53 4.28 4.39
CA GLU A 112 -3.51 5.40 5.34
C GLU A 112 -2.69 5.01 6.59
N THR A 113 -2.88 3.81 7.11
CA THR A 113 -2.11 3.26 8.23
C THR A 113 -0.63 3.15 7.93
N LEU A 114 -0.25 2.67 6.73
CA LEU A 114 1.15 2.62 6.31
C LEU A 114 1.76 4.02 6.14
N SER A 115 0.97 4.99 5.68
CA SER A 115 1.40 6.39 5.58
C SER A 115 1.65 7.00 6.97
N ARG A 116 0.85 6.62 7.98
CA ARG A 116 1.12 6.96 9.39
C ARG A 116 2.40 6.32 9.90
N LEU A 117 2.64 5.04 9.61
CA LEU A 117 3.90 4.39 9.97
C LEU A 117 5.11 5.15 9.40
N ASN A 118 5.06 5.57 8.14
CA ASN A 118 6.16 6.31 7.50
C ASN A 118 6.47 7.67 8.17
N SER A 119 5.48 8.28 8.81
CA SER A 119 5.61 9.56 9.51
C SER A 119 5.67 9.42 11.04
N ASP A 120 5.64 8.19 11.56
CA ASP A 120 5.65 7.92 12.99
C ASP A 120 6.97 8.36 13.63
N LYS A 121 6.87 9.16 14.71
CA LYS A 121 8.03 9.74 15.37
C LYS A 121 8.91 8.69 16.04
N THR A 122 8.31 7.63 16.58
CA THR A 122 9.05 6.57 17.27
C THR A 122 9.83 5.72 16.27
N TRP A 123 9.21 5.43 15.12
CA TRP A 123 9.86 4.79 13.98
C TRP A 123 11.02 5.62 13.44
N LEU A 124 10.79 6.91 13.15
CA LEU A 124 11.83 7.79 12.61
C LEU A 124 13.01 7.94 13.57
N ALA A 125 12.76 8.04 14.88
CA ALA A 125 13.80 8.07 15.90
C ALA A 125 14.61 6.76 15.92
N LEU A 126 13.93 5.60 15.95
CA LEU A 126 14.60 4.30 15.93
C LEU A 126 15.45 4.12 14.67
N ARG A 127 14.90 4.48 13.50
CA ARG A 127 15.60 4.40 12.21
C ARG A 127 16.88 5.24 12.24
N LYS A 128 16.80 6.47 12.76
CA LYS A 128 17.96 7.37 12.88
C LYS A 128 19.01 6.82 13.86
N ASP A 129 18.56 6.36 15.02
CA ASP A 129 19.43 5.82 16.06
C ASP A 129 20.21 4.60 15.57
N VAL A 130 19.53 3.66 14.91
CA VAL A 130 20.15 2.44 14.38
C VAL A 130 21.15 2.76 13.26
N GLN A 131 20.96 3.83 12.50
CA GLN A 131 21.97 4.22 11.51
C GLN A 131 23.28 4.65 12.18
N ALA A 132 23.19 5.43 13.26
CA ALA A 132 24.36 5.93 13.98
C ALA A 132 25.03 4.88 14.86
N ARG A 133 24.24 4.07 15.58
CA ARG A 133 24.75 3.14 16.60
C ARG A 133 23.84 1.90 16.74
N PRO A 134 24.34 0.79 17.30
CA PRO A 134 23.48 -0.34 17.63
C PRO A 134 22.40 0.10 18.64
N ALA A 135 21.13 -0.08 18.29
CA ALA A 135 20.03 0.29 19.18
C ALA A 135 19.83 -0.77 20.27
N PRO A 136 19.82 -0.37 21.56
CA PRO A 136 19.44 -1.28 22.63
C PRO A 136 17.99 -1.75 22.47
N LYS A 137 17.70 -3.00 22.82
CA LYS A 137 16.34 -3.58 22.78
C LYS A 137 15.65 -3.44 21.39
N PHE A 138 16.44 -3.39 20.32
CA PHE A 138 15.99 -3.19 18.93
C PHE A 138 14.76 -4.02 18.57
N ARG A 139 14.80 -5.34 18.84
CA ARG A 139 13.69 -6.26 18.56
C ARG A 139 12.40 -5.80 19.22
N LYS A 140 12.44 -5.49 20.52
CA LYS A 140 11.26 -5.02 21.27
C LYS A 140 10.70 -3.72 20.68
N SER A 141 11.56 -2.79 20.30
CA SER A 141 11.13 -1.51 19.71
C SER A 141 10.46 -1.69 18.34
N ILE A 142 11.07 -2.47 17.44
CA ILE A 142 10.46 -2.76 16.13
C ILE A 142 9.15 -3.52 16.28
N THR A 143 9.11 -4.55 17.13
CA THR A 143 7.89 -5.33 17.37
C THR A 143 6.76 -4.43 17.88
N SER A 144 7.05 -3.53 18.82
CA SER A 144 6.04 -2.59 19.34
C SER A 144 5.53 -1.61 18.27
N ILE A 145 6.40 -1.14 17.37
CA ILE A 145 5.99 -0.28 16.24
C ILE A 145 5.06 -1.05 15.29
N LEU A 146 5.42 -2.29 14.96
CA LEU A 146 4.62 -3.15 14.10
C LEU A 146 3.25 -3.45 14.73
N GLU A 147 3.22 -3.89 15.99
CA GLU A 147 2.00 -4.18 16.74
C GLU A 147 1.08 -2.96 16.83
N ASN A 148 1.63 -1.78 17.10
CA ASN A 148 0.86 -0.53 17.11
C ASN A 148 0.27 -0.20 15.74
N THR A 149 1.05 -0.41 14.67
CA THR A 149 0.59 -0.18 13.28
C THR A 149 -0.57 -1.11 12.94
N LEU A 150 -0.45 -2.40 13.23
CA LEU A 150 -1.49 -3.38 12.97
C LEU A 150 -2.74 -3.13 13.84
N SER A 151 -2.55 -2.75 15.10
CA SER A 151 -3.67 -2.40 15.99
C SER A 151 -4.48 -1.20 15.49
N GLN A 152 -3.83 -0.17 14.92
CA GLN A 152 -4.53 0.96 14.32
C GLN A 152 -5.42 0.54 13.15
N TYR A 153 -4.91 -0.35 12.29
CA TYR A 153 -5.70 -0.93 11.21
C TYR A 153 -6.87 -1.76 11.76
N ASP A 154 -6.62 -2.62 12.75
CA ASP A 154 -7.63 -3.51 13.34
C ASP A 154 -8.80 -2.72 13.94
N MET A 155 -8.52 -1.57 14.58
CA MET A 155 -9.55 -0.67 15.12
C MET A 155 -10.40 -0.03 14.03
N GLU A 156 -9.79 0.44 12.94
CA GLU A 156 -10.52 1.13 11.86
C GLU A 156 -11.28 0.16 10.94
N ALA A 157 -10.77 -1.08 10.82
CA ALA A 157 -11.37 -2.10 9.96
C ALA A 157 -12.34 -3.04 10.70
N ILE A 158 -12.61 -2.80 11.99
CA ILE A 158 -13.37 -3.73 12.84
C ILE A 158 -14.79 -4.04 12.31
N HIS A 159 -15.41 -3.10 11.61
CA HIS A 159 -16.78 -3.21 11.10
C HIS A 159 -16.90 -3.97 9.77
N PHE A 160 -15.79 -4.30 9.11
CA PHE A 160 -15.80 -5.02 7.83
C PHE A 160 -15.76 -6.53 8.05
N LYS A 161 -16.17 -7.27 7.01
CA LYS A 161 -16.12 -8.73 7.00
C LYS A 161 -14.71 -9.23 7.33
N GLU A 162 -14.62 -10.16 8.28
CA GLU A 162 -13.37 -10.71 8.79
C GLU A 162 -12.42 -11.19 7.68
N SER A 163 -12.92 -11.97 6.71
CA SER A 163 -12.09 -12.45 5.60
C SER A 163 -11.41 -11.31 4.82
N ILE A 164 -12.13 -10.21 4.56
CA ILE A 164 -11.61 -9.05 3.82
C ILE A 164 -10.59 -8.30 4.68
N ARG A 165 -10.92 -8.07 5.95
CA ARG A 165 -10.04 -7.39 6.90
C ARG A 165 -8.73 -8.15 7.05
N ASP A 166 -8.79 -9.46 7.26
CA ASP A 166 -7.63 -10.30 7.56
C ASP A 166 -6.71 -10.45 6.35
N ASP A 167 -7.28 -10.55 5.14
CA ASP A 167 -6.50 -10.57 3.90
C ASP A 167 -5.75 -9.24 3.71
N LYS A 168 -6.42 -8.10 3.87
CA LYS A 168 -5.77 -6.79 3.80
C LYS A 168 -4.80 -6.54 4.96
N ARG A 169 -5.04 -7.10 6.15
CA ARG A 169 -4.14 -7.02 7.30
C ARG A 169 -2.80 -7.69 7.02
N LYS A 170 -2.82 -8.87 6.39
CA LYS A 170 -1.59 -9.60 5.99
C LYS A 170 -0.78 -8.83 4.96
N GLU A 171 -1.44 -8.22 3.98
CA GLU A 171 -0.78 -7.35 3.00
C GLU A 171 -0.14 -6.13 3.69
N LEU A 172 -0.87 -5.46 4.59
CA LEU A 172 -0.34 -4.35 5.39
C LEU A 172 0.87 -4.78 6.22
N GLU A 173 0.82 -5.94 6.87
CA GLU A 173 1.94 -6.48 7.65
C GLU A 173 3.18 -6.67 6.78
N THR A 174 3.01 -7.17 5.56
CA THR A 174 4.09 -7.38 4.60
C THR A 174 4.71 -6.05 4.17
N GLU A 175 3.89 -5.06 3.82
CA GLU A 175 4.34 -3.72 3.44
C GLU A 175 5.02 -2.98 4.62
N ALA A 176 4.48 -3.12 5.83
CA ALA A 176 5.08 -2.57 7.04
C ALA A 176 6.45 -3.20 7.32
N LEU A 177 6.61 -4.52 7.19
CA LEU A 177 7.90 -5.19 7.32
C LEU A 177 8.92 -4.69 6.28
N GLN A 178 8.50 -4.39 5.05
CA GLN A 178 9.37 -3.79 4.04
C GLN A 178 9.84 -2.38 4.45
N VAL A 179 8.95 -1.56 5.01
CA VAL A 179 9.31 -0.23 5.56
C VAL A 179 10.31 -0.35 6.70
N LEU A 180 10.17 -1.35 7.56
CA LEU A 180 11.01 -1.55 8.74
C LEU A 180 12.38 -2.21 8.42
N TYR A 181 12.47 -2.97 7.32
CA TYR A 181 13.65 -3.74 6.93
C TYR A 181 14.98 -2.94 6.89
N PRO A 182 15.04 -1.68 6.40
CA PRO A 182 16.28 -0.91 6.39
C PRO A 182 16.91 -0.73 7.78
N ALA A 183 16.11 -0.70 8.85
CA ALA A 183 16.63 -0.64 10.21
C ALA A 183 17.27 -1.97 10.63
N TYR A 184 16.68 -3.10 10.24
CA TYR A 184 17.28 -4.42 10.46
C TYR A 184 18.61 -4.59 9.72
N ALA A 185 18.67 -4.17 8.44
CA ALA A 185 19.91 -4.19 7.66
C ALA A 185 21.02 -3.33 8.31
N ALA A 186 20.68 -2.15 8.82
CA ALA A 186 21.62 -1.31 9.55
C ALA A 186 22.08 -1.95 10.88
N MET A 187 21.19 -2.64 11.59
CA MET A 187 21.55 -3.41 12.79
C MET A 187 22.53 -4.55 12.45
N LEU A 188 22.27 -5.32 11.39
CA LEU A 188 23.17 -6.37 10.91
C LEU A 188 24.57 -5.83 10.58
N ARG A 189 24.66 -4.69 9.91
CA ARG A 189 25.94 -4.02 9.61
C ARG A 189 26.74 -3.72 10.87
N HIS A 190 26.08 -3.27 11.94
CA HIS A 190 26.73 -3.05 13.23
C HIS A 190 27.20 -4.35 13.89
N LEU A 191 26.41 -5.42 13.79
CA LEU A 191 26.79 -6.75 14.28
C LEU A 191 28.02 -7.30 13.53
N CYS A 192 28.05 -7.20 12.19
CA CYS A 192 29.21 -7.59 11.39
C CYS A 192 30.45 -6.79 11.80
N SER A 193 30.32 -5.46 11.93
CA SER A 193 31.40 -4.57 12.34
C SER A 193 31.97 -4.95 13.72
N ARG A 194 31.08 -5.30 14.67
CA ARG A 194 31.45 -5.75 16.01
C ARG A 194 32.18 -7.09 15.98
N ALA A 195 31.67 -8.07 15.24
CA ALA A 195 32.29 -9.39 15.10
C ALA A 195 33.67 -9.29 14.44
N LEU A 196 33.80 -8.50 13.37
CA LEU A 196 35.06 -8.28 12.69
C LEU A 196 36.09 -7.55 13.58
N LYS A 197 35.67 -6.52 14.32
CA LYS A 197 36.54 -5.82 15.27
C LYS A 197 37.03 -6.77 16.38
N PHE A 198 36.15 -7.62 16.89
CA PHE A 198 36.51 -8.65 17.86
C PHE A 198 37.56 -9.60 17.27
N PHE A 199 37.32 -10.13 16.07
CA PHE A 199 38.26 -11.02 15.37
C PHE A 199 39.62 -10.36 15.19
N LYS A 200 39.69 -9.15 14.61
CA LYS A 200 40.94 -8.38 14.40
C LYS A 200 41.72 -8.20 15.70
N THR A 201 41.03 -7.84 16.78
CA THR A 201 41.66 -7.63 18.09
C THR A 201 42.25 -8.92 18.66
N LYS A 202 41.53 -10.05 18.53
CA LYS A 202 42.01 -11.36 18.98
C LYS A 202 43.15 -11.88 18.11
N LEU A 203 43.05 -11.70 16.79
CA LEU A 203 44.08 -12.07 15.83
C LEU A 203 45.41 -11.37 16.13
N ILE A 204 45.42 -10.05 16.34
CA ILE A 204 46.63 -9.30 16.69
C ILE A 204 47.28 -9.86 17.97
N LYS A 205 46.48 -10.17 19.00
CA LYS A 205 47.00 -10.75 20.25
C LYS A 205 47.58 -12.14 20.04
N LYS A 206 46.98 -12.96 19.17
CA LYS A 206 47.45 -14.31 18.85
C LYS A 206 48.74 -14.25 18.04
N VAL A 207 48.81 -13.44 16.99
CA VAL A 207 50.03 -13.22 16.17
C VAL A 207 51.22 -12.80 17.05
N LYS A 208 51.02 -11.87 17.99
CA LYS A 208 52.10 -11.42 18.91
C LYS A 208 52.63 -12.50 19.84
N ARG A 209 51.88 -13.56 20.08
CA ARG A 209 52.22 -14.65 21.02
C ARG A 209 52.45 -15.98 20.31
N ALA A 210 52.40 -15.99 18.98
CA ALA A 210 52.33 -17.21 18.21
C ALA A 210 53.72 -17.85 18.08
N THR A 211 53.77 -19.14 18.37
CA THR A 211 54.81 -20.05 17.88
C THR A 211 54.30 -20.74 16.62
N ARG A 212 55.19 -21.35 15.84
CA ARG A 212 54.83 -22.00 14.56
C ARG A 212 53.82 -23.14 14.73
N VAL A 213 53.81 -23.80 15.89
CA VAL A 213 52.92 -24.92 16.21
C VAL A 213 51.58 -24.40 16.75
N GLY A 214 50.47 -24.84 16.15
CA GLY A 214 49.11 -24.55 16.65
C GLY A 214 48.55 -23.16 16.34
N PHE A 215 49.31 -22.31 15.61
CA PHE A 215 48.87 -20.99 15.18
C PHE A 215 47.58 -21.06 14.35
N GLU A 216 47.52 -21.96 13.37
CA GLU A 216 46.37 -22.08 12.46
C GLU A 216 45.10 -22.48 13.21
N ALA A 217 45.16 -23.57 13.99
CA ALA A 217 44.03 -24.02 14.81
C ALA A 217 43.55 -22.94 15.80
N SER A 218 44.47 -22.13 16.33
CA SER A 218 44.09 -21.01 17.20
C SER A 218 43.40 -19.87 16.45
N ILE A 219 43.69 -19.65 15.16
CA ILE A 219 42.96 -18.65 14.36
C ILE A 219 41.59 -19.20 13.99
N ASP A 220 41.52 -20.46 13.54
CA ASP A 220 40.27 -21.07 13.11
C ASP A 220 39.23 -21.13 14.24
N SER A 221 39.66 -21.46 15.47
CA SER A 221 38.80 -21.34 16.65
C SER A 221 38.33 -19.90 16.95
N THR A 222 39.15 -18.90 16.62
CA THR A 222 38.76 -17.49 16.76
C THR A 222 37.75 -17.07 15.68
N VAL A 223 37.89 -17.60 14.46
CA VAL A 223 36.91 -17.44 13.37
C VAL A 223 35.57 -18.04 13.78
N GLN A 224 35.55 -19.31 14.21
CA GLN A 224 34.34 -19.99 14.67
C GLN A 224 33.62 -19.20 15.75
N TYR A 225 34.34 -18.80 16.81
CA TYR A 225 33.75 -18.00 17.88
C TYR A 225 33.16 -16.66 17.39
N ALA A 226 33.82 -15.98 16.45
CA ALA A 226 33.30 -14.73 15.89
C ALA A 226 32.01 -14.95 15.09
N MET A 227 31.95 -16.04 14.31
CA MET A 227 30.78 -16.44 13.52
C MET A 227 29.61 -16.86 14.41
N ASP A 228 29.85 -17.72 15.41
CA ASP A 228 28.83 -18.18 16.35
C ASP A 228 28.23 -17.01 17.15
N LYS A 229 29.09 -16.07 17.56
CA LYS A 229 28.65 -14.86 18.25
C LYS A 229 27.77 -13.99 17.35
N PHE A 230 28.17 -13.79 16.09
CA PHE A 230 27.35 -13.05 15.14
C PHE A 230 25.99 -13.72 14.92
N GLU A 231 25.97 -15.04 14.76
CA GLU A 231 24.73 -15.80 14.52
C GLU A 231 23.78 -15.81 15.73
N LYS A 232 24.32 -15.81 16.94
CA LYS A 232 23.51 -15.62 18.15
C LYS A 232 22.90 -14.21 18.18
N GLU A 233 23.72 -13.18 17.99
CA GLU A 233 23.28 -11.79 18.04
C GLU A 233 22.33 -11.43 16.89
N SER A 234 22.46 -12.04 15.71
CA SER A 234 21.56 -11.82 14.57
C SER A 234 20.18 -12.44 14.80
N ARG A 235 20.11 -13.62 15.44
CA ARG A 235 18.85 -14.22 15.88
C ARG A 235 18.11 -13.35 16.88
N ASP A 236 18.83 -12.74 17.82
CA ASP A 236 18.25 -11.89 18.87
C ASP A 236 17.61 -10.59 18.33
N VAL A 237 18.02 -10.14 17.14
CA VAL A 237 17.49 -8.91 16.51
C VAL A 237 16.45 -9.18 15.41
N SER A 238 16.26 -10.42 15.00
CA SER A 238 15.27 -10.78 13.97
C SER A 238 13.84 -10.72 14.51
N VAL A 239 12.94 -10.15 13.71
CA VAL A 239 11.52 -9.94 14.06
C VAL A 239 10.63 -10.77 13.14
N SER A 240 10.90 -10.79 11.84
CA SER A 240 10.20 -11.64 10.87
C SER A 240 11.00 -12.91 10.56
N LYS A 241 10.30 -14.02 10.30
CA LYS A 241 10.90 -15.27 9.81
C LYS A 241 11.56 -15.12 8.43
N GLU A 242 11.16 -14.11 7.67
CA GLU A 242 11.66 -13.81 6.33
C GLU A 242 12.94 -12.96 6.37
N TRP A 243 13.30 -12.41 7.53
CA TRP A 243 14.48 -11.56 7.67
C TRP A 243 15.73 -12.42 7.87
N PHE A 244 16.38 -12.75 6.75
CA PHE A 244 17.58 -13.57 6.75
C PHE A 244 18.87 -12.75 6.92
N ALA A 245 19.77 -13.24 7.77
CA ALA A 245 21.11 -12.67 7.95
C ALA A 245 22.18 -13.35 7.07
N SER A 246 21.79 -14.22 6.14
CA SER A 246 22.69 -15.04 5.31
C SER A 246 23.69 -14.19 4.51
N ALA A 247 23.20 -13.18 3.79
CA ALA A 247 24.07 -12.28 3.02
C ALA A 247 25.06 -11.53 3.93
N ALA A 248 24.62 -11.07 5.10
CA ALA A 248 25.49 -10.40 6.07
C ALA A 248 26.54 -11.36 6.67
N ARG A 249 26.16 -12.63 6.90
CA ARG A 249 27.03 -13.71 7.37
C ARG A 249 28.12 -14.03 6.34
N GLU A 250 27.75 -14.16 5.07
CA GLU A 250 28.66 -14.46 3.96
C GLU A 250 29.69 -13.33 3.78
N ASN A 251 29.22 -12.08 3.78
CA ASN A 251 30.10 -10.91 3.71
C ASN A 251 31.07 -10.87 4.89
N LEU A 252 30.58 -11.09 6.12
CA LEU A 252 31.43 -11.15 7.32
C LEU A 252 32.49 -12.25 7.20
N PHE A 253 32.10 -13.45 6.75
CA PHE A 253 33.01 -14.57 6.60
C PHE A 253 34.11 -14.27 5.56
N SER A 254 33.75 -13.72 4.41
CA SER A 254 34.69 -13.29 3.36
C SER A 254 35.71 -12.27 3.88
N GLU A 255 35.24 -11.27 4.64
CA GLU A 255 36.12 -10.27 5.26
C GLU A 255 37.07 -10.87 6.31
N ILE A 256 36.58 -11.82 7.10
CA ILE A 256 37.38 -12.54 8.09
C ILE A 256 38.46 -13.38 7.40
N GLU A 257 38.11 -14.16 6.38
CA GLU A 257 39.06 -15.00 5.65
C GLU A 257 40.12 -14.16 4.93
N THR A 258 39.72 -13.04 4.32
CA THR A 258 40.67 -12.07 3.74
C THR A 258 41.64 -11.52 4.79
N THR A 259 41.14 -11.17 5.99
CA THR A 259 41.95 -10.65 7.08
C THR A 259 42.90 -11.73 7.64
N LYS A 260 42.41 -12.97 7.77
CA LYS A 260 43.16 -14.15 8.17
C LYS A 260 44.30 -14.45 7.21
N TYR A 261 44.02 -14.48 5.90
CA TYR A 261 45.02 -14.71 4.86
C TYR A 261 46.15 -13.68 4.96
N LYS A 262 45.82 -12.38 4.98
CA LYS A 262 46.80 -11.29 5.12
C LYS A 262 47.66 -11.41 6.38
N ALA A 263 47.08 -11.83 7.50
CA ALA A 263 47.82 -12.03 8.74
C ALA A 263 48.73 -13.26 8.69
N LYS A 264 48.27 -14.36 8.08
CA LYS A 264 49.07 -15.57 7.89
C LYS A 264 50.29 -15.29 7.01
N THR A 265 50.11 -14.66 5.86
CA THR A 265 51.20 -14.32 4.93
C THR A 265 52.28 -13.51 5.65
N LYS A 266 51.90 -12.44 6.34
CA LYS A 266 52.84 -11.61 7.12
C LYS A 266 53.55 -12.38 8.24
N PHE A 267 52.84 -13.29 8.91
CA PHE A 267 53.43 -14.08 9.99
C PHE A 267 54.50 -15.05 9.48
N TYR A 268 54.22 -15.76 8.38
CA TYR A 268 55.18 -16.68 7.79
C TYR A 268 56.34 -15.96 7.10
N GLU A 269 56.10 -14.80 6.50
CA GLU A 269 57.18 -13.92 6.03
C GLU A 269 58.11 -13.52 7.17
N VAL A 270 57.61 -13.14 8.35
CA VAL A 270 58.51 -12.76 9.46
C VAL A 270 59.30 -13.96 10.00
N ILE A 271 58.67 -15.13 10.08
CA ILE A 271 59.31 -16.34 10.63
C ILE A 271 60.29 -16.99 9.65
N SER A 272 60.12 -16.86 8.33
CA SER A 272 61.07 -17.45 7.38
C SER A 272 62.43 -16.73 7.32
N PHE A 273 62.52 -15.52 7.88
CA PHE A 273 63.76 -14.71 7.93
C PHE A 273 64.44 -14.78 9.32
N HIS A 274 63.98 -15.64 10.23
CA HIS A 274 64.61 -15.92 11.52
C HIS A 274 64.90 -17.42 11.64
#